data_AF-A0A3A4ZMI7-F1
#
_entry.id   AF-A0A3A4ZMI7-F1
#
_cell.length_a   1.000
_cell.length_b   1.000
_cell.length_c   1.000
_cell.angle_alpha   90.00
_cell.angle_beta   90.00
_cell.angle_gamma   90.00
#
_symmetry.space_group_name_H-M   'P 1'
#
loop_
_entity.id
_entity.type
_entity.pdbx_description
1 polymer ?
#
loop_
_entity_poly.entity_id
_entity_poly.type
_entity_poly.pdbx_seq_one_letter_code
_entity_poly.pdbx_strand_id
1 'polypeptide(L)'
;MTTRLLNYSRILVVDDEQDILDTMESLLDMCEVVKARSFEEGKSLIESQHFDIAILDIMGVDGYGLLEIANRKKVIPIMLTAHALSPEDTIRSYKEGAAYYVPKEKMGEITTYLEDVLEAKEEGKNLWSRWLNRFASYYDEKFGRKWMLKDKEFWERMGYWE
;
A
#
# COMPACT_ATOMS: atom_id res chain seq x y z
N MET A 1 17.88 13.55 3.06
CA MET A 1 17.93 13.37 4.53
C MET A 1 16.97 12.24 4.81
N THR A 2 17.46 11.08 5.26
CA THR A 2 16.63 9.90 5.51
C THR A 2 15.59 10.24 6.58
N THR A 3 14.32 10.05 6.24
CA THR A 3 13.19 10.66 6.94
C THR A 3 12.96 9.93 8.26
N ARG A 4 12.98 10.66 9.39
CA ARG A 4 12.91 10.10 10.75
C ARG A 4 11.62 9.33 11.07
N LEU A 5 10.60 9.44 10.21
CA LEU A 5 9.24 8.97 10.49
C LEU A 5 9.11 7.44 10.41
N LEU A 6 9.88 6.79 9.54
CA LEU A 6 9.84 5.33 9.42
C LEU A 6 10.66 4.61 10.48
N ASN A 7 11.71 5.25 11.01
CA ASN A 7 12.56 4.62 11.99
C ASN A 7 11.72 4.14 13.19
N TYR A 8 11.92 2.87 13.56
CA TYR A 8 11.19 2.21 14.65
C TYR A 8 9.69 1.98 14.41
N SER A 9 9.16 2.24 13.20
CA SER A 9 7.82 1.79 12.85
C SER A 9 7.76 0.27 12.90
N ARG A 10 6.64 -0.26 13.40
CA ARG A 10 6.37 -1.70 13.43
C ARG A 10 5.44 -2.07 12.28
N ILE A 11 5.97 -2.83 11.34
CA ILE A 11 5.34 -3.10 10.05
C ILE A 11 5.00 -4.59 9.97
N LEU A 12 3.73 -4.90 9.73
CA LEU A 12 3.31 -6.24 9.35
C LEU A 12 3.37 -6.38 7.83
N VAL A 13 3.99 -7.44 7.33
CA VAL A 13 3.96 -7.81 5.90
C VAL A 13 3.28 -9.17 5.78
N VAL A 14 2.22 -9.23 4.98
CA VAL A 14 1.44 -10.46 4.74
C VAL A 14 1.46 -10.78 3.25
N ASP A 15 2.15 -11.85 2.89
CA ASP A 15 2.34 -12.32 1.50
C ASP A 15 2.64 -13.82 1.54
N ASP A 16 2.08 -14.61 0.64
CA ASP A 16 2.32 -16.07 0.60
C ASP A 16 3.72 -16.42 0.06
N GLU A 17 4.32 -15.49 -0.68
CA GLU A 17 5.63 -15.57 -1.32
C GLU A 17 6.76 -15.19 -0.33
N GLN A 18 7.57 -16.17 0.08
CA GLN A 18 8.65 -15.99 1.07
C GLN A 18 9.71 -14.97 0.61
N ASP A 19 10.03 -14.95 -0.68
CA ASP A 19 10.98 -14.04 -1.30
C ASP A 19 10.50 -12.59 -1.27
N ILE A 20 9.20 -12.34 -1.40
CA ILE A 20 8.63 -11.00 -1.21
C ILE A 20 8.80 -10.56 0.24
N LEU A 21 8.50 -11.45 1.20
CA LEU A 21 8.65 -11.15 2.62
C LEU A 21 10.10 -10.83 3.01
N ASP A 22 11.06 -11.62 2.53
CA ASP A 22 12.49 -11.42 2.81
C ASP A 22 13.03 -10.16 2.11
N THR A 23 12.50 -9.83 0.93
CA THR A 23 12.80 -8.58 0.24
C THR A 23 12.26 -7.37 1.01
N MET A 24 11.03 -7.43 1.53
CA MET A 24 10.46 -6.36 2.35
C MET A 24 11.26 -6.14 3.63
N GLU A 25 11.66 -7.21 4.31
CA GLU A 25 12.53 -7.12 5.50
C GLU A 25 13.88 -6.47 5.17
N SER A 26 14.46 -6.78 4.01
CA SER A 26 15.72 -6.19 3.56
C SER A 26 15.59 -4.70 3.20
N LEU A 27 14.47 -4.29 2.59
CA LEU A 27 14.21 -2.90 2.19
C LEU A 27 13.79 -2.00 3.36
N LEU A 28 13.26 -2.60 4.43
CA LEU A 28 12.74 -1.94 5.62
C LEU A 28 13.62 -2.24 6.85
N ASP A 29 14.94 -2.35 6.66
CA ASP A 29 15.92 -2.69 7.69
C ASP A 29 15.95 -1.70 8.88
N MET A 30 15.42 -0.49 8.68
CA MET A 30 15.25 0.53 9.73
C MET A 30 13.97 0.37 10.58
N CYS A 31 13.11 -0.60 10.24
CA CYS A 31 11.81 -0.87 10.87
C CYS A 31 11.83 -2.21 11.63
N GLU A 32 10.85 -2.42 12.51
CA GLU A 32 10.55 -3.76 13.03
C GLU A 32 9.57 -4.44 12.07
N VAL A 33 10.07 -5.35 11.23
CA VAL A 33 9.27 -6.10 10.27
C VAL A 33 8.79 -7.42 10.87
N VAL A 34 7.48 -7.64 10.90
CA VAL A 34 6.85 -8.92 11.25
C VAL A 34 6.24 -9.51 10.00
N LYS A 35 6.49 -10.79 9.76
CA LYS A 35 6.08 -11.51 8.55
C LYS A 35 4.92 -12.47 8.85
N ALA A 36 3.98 -12.59 7.91
CA ALA A 36 2.94 -13.62 7.91
C ALA A 36 2.72 -14.14 6.49
N ARG A 37 2.35 -15.41 6.36
CA ARG A 37 2.24 -16.11 5.06
C ARG A 37 0.82 -16.47 4.65
N SER A 38 -0.16 -16.11 5.48
CA SER A 38 -1.56 -16.44 5.25
C SER A 38 -2.48 -15.38 5.83
N PHE A 39 -3.72 -15.40 5.39
CA PHE A 39 -4.80 -14.58 5.94
C PHE A 39 -4.94 -14.78 7.45
N GLU A 40 -4.95 -16.03 7.91
CA GLU A 40 -5.17 -16.39 9.31
C GLU A 40 -4.05 -15.89 10.22
N GLU A 41 -2.79 -16.03 9.78
CA GLU A 41 -1.63 -15.48 10.49
C GLU A 41 -1.68 -13.95 10.54
N GLY A 42 -1.91 -13.30 9.39
CA GLY A 42 -2.00 -11.85 9.29
C GLY A 42 -3.10 -11.29 10.18
N LYS A 43 -4.31 -11.86 10.10
CA LYS A 43 -5.45 -11.51 10.95
C LYS A 43 -5.12 -11.65 12.43
N SER A 44 -4.58 -12.81 12.83
CA SER A 44 -4.22 -13.07 14.24
C SER A 44 -3.24 -12.02 14.77
N LEU A 45 -2.24 -11.65 13.97
CA LEU A 45 -1.26 -10.63 14.33
C LEU A 45 -1.89 -9.24 14.44
N ILE A 46 -2.66 -8.79 13.43
CA ILE A 46 -3.35 -7.48 13.45
C ILE A 46 -4.30 -7.38 14.65
N GLU A 47 -4.93 -8.48 15.04
CA GLU A 47 -5.89 -8.50 16.15
C GLU A 47 -5.24 -8.51 17.53
N SER A 48 -4.05 -9.12 17.66
CA SER A 48 -3.39 -9.39 18.94
C SER A 48 -2.19 -8.48 19.25
N GLN A 49 -1.64 -7.79 18.26
CA GLN A 49 -0.45 -6.96 18.41
C GLN A 49 -0.65 -5.55 17.84
N HIS A 50 0.28 -4.65 18.16
CA HIS A 50 0.29 -3.31 17.61
C HIS A 50 1.15 -3.25 16.34
N PHE A 51 0.66 -2.52 15.34
CA PHE A 51 1.37 -2.21 14.10
C PHE A 51 1.01 -0.79 13.66
N ASP A 52 1.99 -0.08 13.12
CA ASP A 52 1.77 1.23 12.49
C ASP A 52 1.24 1.05 11.08
N ILE A 53 1.81 0.10 10.35
CA ILE A 53 1.55 -0.17 8.93
C ILE A 53 1.37 -1.69 8.72
N ALA A 54 0.45 -2.04 7.82
CA ALA A 54 0.32 -3.39 7.28
C ALA A 54 0.47 -3.34 5.75
N ILE A 55 1.46 -4.07 5.21
CA ILE A 55 1.64 -4.30 3.77
C ILE A 55 0.99 -5.64 3.43
N LEU A 56 -0.01 -5.62 2.55
CA LEU A 56 -0.92 -6.72 2.33
C LEU A 56 -0.91 -7.14 0.86
N ASP A 57 -0.48 -8.36 0.56
CA ASP A 57 -0.73 -8.94 -0.76
C ASP A 57 -2.23 -9.14 -0.99
N ILE A 58 -2.71 -8.83 -2.20
CA ILE A 58 -4.14 -8.85 -2.50
C ILE A 58 -4.67 -10.28 -2.65
N MET A 59 -4.01 -11.15 -3.40
CA MET A 59 -4.62 -12.41 -3.86
C MET A 59 -4.13 -13.64 -3.12
N GLY A 60 -2.85 -13.70 -2.76
CA GLY A 60 -2.27 -14.83 -2.05
C GLY A 60 -2.80 -15.01 -0.63
N VAL A 61 -3.26 -13.92 0.00
CA VAL A 61 -3.62 -13.90 1.42
C VAL A 61 -4.96 -13.22 1.73
N ASP A 62 -5.85 -13.05 0.74
CA ASP A 62 -7.09 -12.26 0.88
C ASP A 62 -6.83 -10.87 1.49
N GLY A 63 -6.02 -10.07 0.78
CA GLY A 63 -5.59 -8.76 1.26
C GLY A 63 -6.73 -7.80 1.51
N TYR A 64 -7.86 -7.91 0.79
CA TYR A 64 -9.04 -7.06 1.02
C TYR A 64 -9.72 -7.40 2.36
N GLY A 65 -9.79 -8.68 2.74
CA GLY A 65 -10.23 -9.06 4.08
C GLY A 65 -9.29 -8.50 5.17
N LEU A 66 -7.98 -8.56 4.97
CA LEU A 66 -6.98 -8.00 5.89
C LEU A 66 -7.04 -6.47 5.95
N LEU A 67 -7.34 -5.80 4.84
CA LEU A 67 -7.54 -4.35 4.75
C LEU A 67 -8.68 -3.90 5.66
N GLU A 68 -9.82 -4.59 5.63
CA GLU A 68 -10.95 -4.29 6.50
C GLU A 68 -10.55 -4.40 7.98
N ILE A 69 -9.83 -5.46 8.34
CA ILE A 69 -9.37 -5.72 9.71
C ILE A 69 -8.36 -4.66 10.15
N ALA A 70 -7.39 -4.31 9.29
CA ALA A 70 -6.40 -3.27 9.53
C ALA A 70 -7.07 -1.91 9.80
N ASN A 71 -8.03 -1.51 8.97
CA ASN A 71 -8.80 -0.29 9.15
C ASN A 71 -9.56 -0.27 10.48
N ARG A 72 -10.23 -1.37 10.85
CA ARG A 72 -10.92 -1.50 12.15
C ARG A 72 -9.95 -1.39 13.33
N LYS A 73 -8.71 -1.84 13.17
CA LYS A 73 -7.65 -1.79 14.18
C LYS A 73 -6.80 -0.52 14.09
N LYS A 74 -7.13 0.39 13.18
CA LYS A 74 -6.42 1.67 12.93
C LYS A 74 -4.96 1.48 12.50
N VAL A 75 -4.65 0.34 11.90
CA VAL A 75 -3.35 0.07 11.26
C VAL A 75 -3.41 0.61 9.84
N ILE A 76 -2.38 1.31 9.37
CA ILE A 76 -2.35 1.91 8.03
C ILE A 76 -2.16 0.79 6.99
N PRO A 77 -3.13 0.55 6.09
CA PRO A 77 -3.01 -0.53 5.13
C PRO A 77 -2.41 -0.07 3.80
N ILE A 78 -1.42 -0.81 3.31
CA ILE A 78 -0.77 -0.63 2.02
C ILE A 78 -1.02 -1.90 1.21
N MET A 79 -1.69 -1.77 0.08
CA MET A 79 -1.96 -2.93 -0.78
C MET A 79 -0.75 -3.17 -1.68
N LEU A 80 -0.30 -4.42 -1.78
CA LEU A 80 0.78 -4.86 -2.65
C LEU A 80 0.22 -5.86 -3.66
N THR A 81 0.58 -5.74 -4.95
CA THR A 81 0.09 -6.70 -5.95
C THR A 81 0.95 -6.81 -7.20
N ALA A 82 1.08 -8.03 -7.74
CA ALA A 82 1.59 -8.25 -9.10
C ALA A 82 0.46 -8.46 -10.10
N HIS A 83 -0.47 -9.35 -9.77
CA HIS A 83 -1.43 -9.92 -10.71
C HIS A 83 -2.80 -9.20 -10.76
N ALA A 84 -3.16 -8.44 -9.73
CA ALA A 84 -4.45 -7.70 -9.67
C ALA A 84 -4.32 -6.24 -10.13
N LEU A 85 -3.23 -5.90 -10.83
CA LEU A 85 -2.95 -4.52 -11.20
C LEU A 85 -3.89 -4.06 -12.32
N SER A 86 -4.91 -3.28 -11.93
CA SER A 86 -5.86 -2.62 -12.81
C SER A 86 -6.28 -1.25 -12.24
N PRO A 87 -6.70 -0.28 -13.08
CA PRO A 87 -7.31 0.96 -12.60
C PRO A 87 -8.50 0.72 -11.67
N GLU A 88 -9.31 -0.31 -11.94
CA GLU A 88 -10.50 -0.65 -11.16
C GLU A 88 -10.13 -1.15 -9.76
N ASP A 89 -9.13 -2.03 -9.65
CA ASP A 89 -8.63 -2.53 -8.37
C ASP A 89 -7.96 -1.40 -7.57
N THR A 90 -7.29 -0.47 -8.25
CA THR A 90 -6.74 0.73 -7.62
C THR A 90 -7.84 1.58 -6.97
N ILE A 91 -8.93 1.82 -7.70
CA ILE A 91 -10.11 2.57 -7.20
C ILE A 91 -10.78 1.80 -6.06
N ARG A 92 -10.86 0.47 -6.17
CA ARG A 92 -11.41 -0.40 -5.12
C ARG A 92 -10.61 -0.26 -3.83
N SER A 93 -9.29 -0.39 -3.89
CA SER A 93 -8.42 -0.23 -2.72
C SER A 93 -8.55 1.15 -2.10
N TYR A 94 -8.65 2.23 -2.89
CA TYR A 94 -8.98 3.55 -2.35
C TYR A 94 -10.30 3.56 -1.58
N LYS A 95 -11.38 3.05 -2.20
CA LYS A 95 -12.74 3.08 -1.62
C LYS A 95 -12.83 2.25 -0.35
N GLU A 96 -12.07 1.16 -0.26
CA GLU A 96 -12.00 0.28 0.90
C GLU A 96 -11.02 0.78 1.99
N GLY A 97 -10.38 1.94 1.77
CA GLY A 97 -9.59 2.64 2.78
C GLY A 97 -8.11 2.28 2.82
N ALA A 98 -7.56 1.75 1.73
CA ALA A 98 -6.11 1.63 1.61
C ALA A 98 -5.45 3.02 1.60
N ALA A 99 -4.31 3.13 2.26
CA ALA A 99 -3.50 4.33 2.19
C ALA A 99 -2.84 4.44 0.82
N TYR A 100 -2.25 3.34 0.32
CA TYR A 100 -1.57 3.24 -0.97
C TYR A 100 -1.86 1.89 -1.65
N TYR A 101 -1.69 1.86 -2.97
CA TYR A 101 -1.75 0.66 -3.80
C TYR A 101 -0.46 0.52 -4.63
N VAL A 102 0.36 -0.49 -4.34
CA VAL A 102 1.73 -0.58 -4.84
C VAL A 102 1.88 -1.82 -5.74
N PRO A 103 2.28 -1.65 -7.01
CA PRO A 103 2.72 -2.76 -7.85
C PRO A 103 3.95 -3.46 -7.23
N LYS A 104 4.00 -4.79 -7.19
CA LYS A 104 5.19 -5.57 -6.76
C LYS A 104 6.43 -5.18 -7.56
N GLU A 105 6.28 -4.85 -8.85
CA GLU A 105 7.36 -4.32 -9.71
C GLU A 105 8.00 -3.01 -9.18
N LYS A 106 7.29 -2.27 -8.32
CA LYS A 106 7.70 -0.99 -7.75
C LYS A 106 8.12 -1.10 -6.28
N MET A 107 8.14 -2.30 -5.71
CA MET A 107 8.42 -2.51 -4.29
C MET A 107 9.83 -2.10 -3.86
N GLY A 108 10.79 -2.00 -4.80
CA GLY A 108 12.13 -1.49 -4.51
C GLY A 108 12.17 -0.04 -3.98
N GLU A 109 11.07 0.71 -4.14
CA GLU A 109 10.89 2.07 -3.62
C GLU A 109 9.92 2.12 -2.43
N ILE A 110 9.63 0.98 -1.79
CA ILE A 110 8.60 0.87 -0.73
C ILE A 110 8.82 1.88 0.40
N THR A 111 10.06 2.08 0.83
CA THR A 111 10.43 3.06 1.86
C THR A 111 9.89 4.45 1.52
N THR A 112 10.10 4.91 0.28
CA THR A 112 9.59 6.21 -0.20
C THR A 112 8.07 6.30 -0.11
N TYR A 113 7.36 5.23 -0.46
CA TYR A 113 5.90 5.22 -0.43
C TYR A 113 5.35 5.24 0.99
N LEU A 114 6.00 4.52 1.92
CA LEU A 114 5.59 4.57 3.32
C LEU A 114 5.87 5.95 3.94
N GLU A 115 6.99 6.59 3.59
CA GLU A 115 7.28 7.98 4.02
C GLU A 115 6.22 8.95 3.49
N ASP A 116 5.85 8.87 2.20
CA ASP A 116 4.78 9.67 1.62
C ASP A 116 3.48 9.55 2.40
N VAL A 117 3.14 8.32 2.83
CA VAL A 117 1.94 8.03 3.60
C VAL A 117 2.00 8.65 4.99
N LEU A 118 3.12 8.47 5.71
CA LEU A 118 3.29 9.01 7.05
C LEU A 118 3.29 10.54 7.04
N GLU A 119 4.03 11.17 6.13
CA GLU A 119 4.07 12.62 5.97
C GLU A 119 2.69 13.20 5.65
N ALA A 120 1.99 12.65 4.65
CA ALA A 120 0.67 13.15 4.28
C ALA A 120 -0.34 12.99 5.42
N LYS A 121 -0.21 11.95 6.25
CA LYS A 121 -1.05 11.75 7.42
C LYS A 121 -0.76 12.77 8.52
N GLU A 122 0.50 13.11 8.78
CA GLU A 122 0.87 14.18 9.73
C GLU A 122 0.40 15.57 9.26
N GLU A 123 0.51 15.85 7.96
CA GLU A 123 0.14 17.13 7.37
C GLU A 123 -1.36 17.27 7.05
N GLY A 124 -2.14 16.20 7.21
CA GLY A 124 -3.56 16.16 6.82
C GLY A 124 -3.80 16.32 5.31
N LYS A 125 -2.82 15.95 4.48
CA LYS A 125 -2.89 16.01 3.01
C LYS A 125 -3.55 14.76 2.42
N ASN A 126 -4.00 14.87 1.17
CA ASN A 126 -4.56 13.76 0.43
C ASN A 126 -3.44 12.75 0.05
N LEU A 127 -3.55 11.52 0.53
CA LEU A 127 -2.61 10.43 0.24
C LEU A 127 -2.61 10.07 -1.24
N TRP A 128 -3.77 10.09 -1.87
CA TRP A 128 -3.96 9.58 -3.21
C TRP A 128 -3.60 10.56 -4.31
N SER A 129 -3.53 11.86 -4.01
CA SER A 129 -2.86 12.80 -4.91
C SER A 129 -1.35 12.54 -4.96
N ARG A 130 -0.71 12.17 -3.83
CA ARG A 130 0.70 11.75 -3.82
C ARG A 130 0.87 10.42 -4.56
N TRP A 131 0.00 9.45 -4.31
CA TRP A 131 -0.02 8.18 -5.04
C TRP A 131 -0.07 8.41 -6.56
N LEU A 132 -0.99 9.27 -7.00
CA LEU A 132 -1.18 9.59 -8.41
C LEU A 132 0.10 10.20 -9.01
N ASN A 133 0.77 11.10 -8.31
CA ASN A 133 2.05 11.67 -8.74
C ASN A 133 3.16 10.61 -8.90
N ARG A 134 3.14 9.54 -8.09
CA ARG A 134 4.11 8.44 -8.17
C ARG A 134 3.81 7.48 -9.32
N PHE A 135 2.54 7.14 -9.50
CA PHE A 135 2.15 6.00 -10.34
C PHE A 135 1.50 6.38 -11.66
N ALA A 136 1.13 7.65 -11.90
CA ALA A 136 0.46 8.03 -13.15
C ALA A 136 1.27 7.67 -14.40
N SER A 137 2.57 7.97 -14.44
CA SER A 137 3.43 7.61 -15.59
C SER A 137 3.54 6.09 -15.75
N TYR A 138 3.62 5.35 -14.65
CA TYR A 138 3.62 3.88 -14.70
C TYR A 138 2.31 3.32 -15.26
N TYR A 139 1.16 3.90 -14.87
CA TYR A 139 -0.15 3.50 -15.39
C TYR A 139 -0.34 3.91 -16.85
N ASP A 140 0.19 5.06 -17.27
CA ASP A 140 0.19 5.50 -18.67
C ASP A 140 0.95 4.52 -19.57
N GLU A 141 2.09 4.01 -19.11
CA GLU A 141 2.88 3.00 -19.82
C GLU A 141 2.15 1.65 -19.87
N LYS A 142 1.54 1.23 -18.76
CA LYS A 142 0.94 -0.10 -18.62
C LYS A 142 -0.45 -0.23 -19.24
N PHE A 143 -1.26 0.82 -19.15
CA PHE A 143 -2.67 0.81 -19.57
C PHE A 143 -3.00 1.82 -20.68
N GLY A 144 -2.01 2.64 -21.08
CA GLY A 144 -2.19 3.74 -22.02
C GLY A 144 -2.81 4.97 -21.37
N ARG A 145 -2.49 6.17 -21.89
CA ARG A 145 -2.89 7.50 -21.35
C ARG A 145 -4.41 7.77 -21.20
N LYS A 146 -5.25 6.80 -21.54
CA LYS A 146 -6.71 6.88 -21.44
C LYS A 146 -7.28 6.04 -20.31
N TRP A 147 -6.44 5.42 -19.49
CA TRP A 147 -6.84 4.54 -18.39
C TRP A 147 -7.78 5.23 -17.38
N MET A 148 -7.64 6.55 -17.21
CA MET A 148 -8.51 7.35 -16.34
C MET A 148 -9.88 7.70 -16.94
N LEU A 149 -10.11 7.51 -18.25
CA LEU A 149 -11.37 7.91 -18.88
C LEU A 149 -12.56 7.07 -18.39
N LYS A 150 -12.32 5.83 -17.97
CA LYS A 150 -13.36 4.93 -17.47
C LYS A 150 -13.99 5.43 -16.15
N ASP A 151 -13.21 6.15 -15.34
CA ASP A 151 -13.61 6.65 -14.03
C ASP A 151 -13.22 8.14 -13.88
N LYS A 152 -13.48 8.94 -14.92
CA LYS A 152 -12.98 10.33 -15.03
C LYS A 152 -13.29 11.18 -13.79
N GLU A 153 -14.50 11.13 -13.28
CA GLU A 153 -14.94 11.89 -12.09
C GLU A 153 -14.12 11.54 -10.84
N PHE A 154 -13.71 10.28 -10.70
CA PHE A 154 -12.86 9.85 -9.60
C PHE A 154 -11.47 10.50 -9.70
N TRP A 155 -10.84 10.42 -10.86
CA TRP A 155 -9.49 10.94 -11.09
C TRP A 155 -9.41 12.47 -11.07
N GLU A 156 -10.48 13.16 -11.49
CA GLU A 156 -10.64 14.61 -11.34
C GLU A 156 -10.61 15.04 -9.87
N ARG A 157 -11.29 14.31 -8.98
CA ARG A 157 -11.27 14.60 -7.54
C ARG A 157 -9.91 14.38 -6.88
N MET A 158 -9.02 13.64 -7.55
CA MET A 158 -7.68 13.32 -7.04
C MET A 158 -6.59 14.28 -7.52
N GLY A 159 -6.93 15.23 -8.41
CA GLY A 159 -6.03 16.30 -8.86
C GLY A 159 -5.15 15.97 -10.07
N TYR A 160 -5.53 15.00 -10.93
CA TYR A 160 -4.70 14.68 -12.10
C TYR A 160 -4.77 15.71 -13.25
N TRP A 161 -5.87 16.44 -13.36
CA TRP A 161 -6.14 17.30 -14.52
C TRP A 161 -5.72 18.76 -14.32
N GLU A 162 -4.96 19.06 -13.26
CA GLU A 162 -4.42 20.41 -12.99
C GLU A 162 -3.01 20.60 -13.55
#